data_AF-H0BUB0-F1
#
_entry.id   AF-H0BUB0-F1
#
_cell.length_a   1.000
_cell.length_b   1.000
_cell.length_c   1.000
_cell.angle_alpha   90.00
_cell.angle_beta   90.00
_cell.angle_gamma   90.00
#
_symmetry.space_group_name_H-M   'P 1'
#
loop_
_entity.id
_entity.type
_entity.pdbx_description
1 polymer ?
#
loop_
_entity_poly.entity_id
_entity_poly.type
_entity_poly.pdbx_seq_one_letter_code
_entity_poly.pdbx_strand_id
1 'polypeptide(L)'
;MQGMDFALAQITDRVRAAAADQTPLRLRGGGTKDFWGHALQGDVLDTRVLRGILSYEPSELVVTVRAGTPLAELEAALAEQGQCLPFEPPISQGPPLREPRWAAWWPQACRAPRVPAWGRCVTICWASRCSTAGPSY
;
A
#
# COMPACT_ATOMS: atom_id res chain seq x y z
N MET A 1 2.35 -21.74 2.16
CA MET A 1 2.08 -20.80 3.28
C MET A 1 3.24 -20.65 4.28
N GLN A 2 4.19 -21.60 4.37
CA GLN A 2 5.27 -21.58 5.37
C GLN A 2 6.34 -20.47 5.20
N GLY A 3 6.62 -20.02 3.96
CA GLY A 3 7.67 -19.01 3.72
C GLY A 3 7.31 -17.58 4.18
N MET A 4 6.02 -17.24 4.19
CA MET A 4 5.57 -15.89 4.57
C MET A 4 5.49 -15.72 6.09
N ASP A 5 5.07 -16.76 6.81
CA ASP A 5 5.06 -16.77 8.28
C ASP A 5 6.49 -16.67 8.83
N PHE A 6 7.44 -17.33 8.16
CA PHE A 6 8.87 -17.18 8.45
C PHE A 6 9.36 -15.74 8.26
N ALA A 7 9.00 -15.08 7.16
CA ALA A 7 9.38 -13.68 6.93
C ALA A 7 8.81 -12.72 7.99
N LEU A 8 7.54 -12.94 8.39
CA LEU A 8 6.92 -12.16 9.46
C LEU A 8 7.63 -12.37 10.81
N ALA A 9 7.99 -13.61 11.12
CA ALA A 9 8.76 -13.92 12.33
C ALA A 9 10.13 -13.21 12.32
N GLN A 10 10.87 -13.29 11.21
CA GLN A 10 12.16 -12.61 11.07
C GLN A 10 12.07 -11.09 11.25
N ILE A 11 11.05 -10.45 10.65
CA ILE A 11 10.81 -9.02 10.82
C ILE A 11 10.46 -8.71 12.28
N THR A 12 9.61 -9.53 12.91
CA THR A 12 9.22 -9.36 14.32
C THR A 12 10.43 -9.43 15.24
N ASP A 13 11.29 -10.43 15.04
CA ASP A 13 12.50 -10.62 15.85
C ASP A 13 13.49 -9.47 15.65
N ARG A 14 13.63 -8.97 14.42
CA ARG A 14 14.50 -7.82 14.14
C ARG A 14 14.00 -6.53 14.80
N VAL A 15 12.68 -6.31 14.82
CA VAL A 15 12.08 -5.18 15.56
C VAL A 15 12.31 -5.33 17.07
N ARG A 16 12.12 -6.53 17.63
CA ARG A 16 12.34 -6.80 19.05
C ARG A 16 13.80 -6.60 19.46
N ALA A 17 14.74 -7.11 18.67
CA ALA A 17 16.17 -6.94 18.91
C ALA A 17 16.57 -5.45 18.89
N ALA A 18 16.17 -4.71 17.85
CA ALA A 18 16.47 -3.29 17.77
C ALA A 18 15.84 -2.47 18.91
N ALA A 19 14.64 -2.85 19.36
CA ALA A 19 14.02 -2.22 20.53
C ALA A 19 14.80 -2.49 21.83
N ALA A 20 15.30 -3.71 22.02
CA ALA A 20 16.13 -4.07 23.17
C ALA A 20 17.48 -3.33 23.15
N ASP A 21 18.10 -3.23 21.97
CA ASP A 21 19.41 -2.60 21.77
C ASP A 21 19.33 -1.08 21.56
N GLN A 22 18.12 -0.50 21.64
CA GLN A 22 17.82 0.91 21.33
C GLN A 22 18.42 1.39 19.99
N THR A 23 18.50 0.49 19.02
CA THR A 23 19.08 0.76 17.71
C THR A 23 18.00 1.29 16.76
N PRO A 24 18.21 2.44 16.11
CA PRO A 24 17.22 2.99 15.18
C PRO A 24 17.05 2.08 13.95
N LEU A 25 15.79 1.80 13.60
CA LEU A 25 15.42 1.09 12.36
C LEU A 25 14.75 2.03 11.37
N ARG A 26 15.10 1.85 10.09
CA ARG A 26 14.51 2.53 8.94
C ARG A 26 13.60 1.58 8.18
N LEU A 27 12.29 1.72 8.37
CA LEU A 27 11.29 0.97 7.60
C LEU A 27 11.35 1.38 6.12
N ARG A 28 11.48 0.40 5.23
CA ARG A 28 11.59 0.65 3.78
C ARG A 28 10.77 -0.33 2.96
N GLY A 29 9.88 0.22 2.14
CA GLY A 29 9.21 -0.51 1.05
C GLY A 29 9.96 -0.29 -0.28
N GLY A 30 9.31 0.39 -1.23
CA GLY A 30 9.88 0.68 -2.56
C GLY A 30 11.02 1.71 -2.59
N GLY A 31 11.27 2.43 -1.50
CA GLY A 31 12.34 3.44 -1.40
C GLY A 31 12.16 4.68 -2.28
N THR A 32 11.02 4.81 -2.97
CA THR A 32 10.72 5.93 -3.88
C THR A 32 10.52 7.27 -3.19
N LYS A 33 10.58 7.31 -1.85
CA LYS A 33 10.53 8.53 -1.04
C LYS A 33 11.78 8.71 -0.17
N ASP A 34 12.84 7.93 -0.41
CA ASP A 34 14.10 8.00 0.36
C ASP A 34 14.78 9.39 0.24
N PHE A 35 14.45 10.16 -0.81
CA PHE A 35 14.93 11.53 -1.01
C PHE A 35 14.09 12.61 -0.31
N TRP A 36 12.96 12.24 0.30
CA TRP A 36 11.97 13.18 0.83
C TRP A 36 12.12 13.29 2.35
N GLY A 37 12.56 14.45 2.84
CA GLY A 37 12.70 14.73 4.27
C GLY A 37 14.15 14.81 4.74
N HIS A 38 14.39 14.42 6.00
CA HIS A 38 15.69 14.49 6.66
C HIS A 38 16.61 13.32 6.27
N ALA A 39 17.90 13.46 6.63
CA ALA A 39 18.88 12.40 6.45
C ALA A 39 18.39 11.08 7.05
N LEU A 40 18.47 10.01 6.25
CA LEU A 40 18.02 8.68 6.64
C LEU A 40 18.96 8.11 7.71
N GLN A 41 18.42 7.73 8.86
CA GLN A 41 19.17 7.16 9.99
C GLN A 41 18.70 5.73 10.29
N GLY A 42 19.61 4.91 10.80
CA GLY A 42 19.31 3.56 11.26
C GLY A 42 19.34 2.47 10.18
N ASP A 43 19.24 1.23 10.65
CA ASP A 43 19.35 0.05 9.81
C ASP A 43 18.07 -0.21 9.02
N VAL A 44 18.21 -0.57 7.75
CA VAL A 44 17.07 -0.84 6.88
C VAL A 44 16.33 -2.09 7.34
N LEU A 45 15.03 -1.93 7.60
CA LEU A 45 14.08 -3.02 7.76
C LEU A 45 13.16 -3.04 6.52
N ASP A 46 13.42 -3.99 5.64
CA ASP A 46 12.74 -4.13 4.35
C ASP A 46 11.38 -4.86 4.52
N THR A 47 10.30 -4.22 4.08
CA THR A 47 8.96 -4.80 4.16
C THR A 47 8.50 -5.49 2.87
N ARG A 48 9.26 -5.41 1.77
CA ARG A 48 8.86 -5.93 0.44
C ARG A 48 8.63 -7.44 0.41
N VAL A 49 9.27 -8.16 1.33
CA VAL A 49 9.02 -9.59 1.54
C VAL A 49 7.59 -9.87 2.01
N LEU A 50 6.94 -8.93 2.72
CA LEU A 50 5.54 -9.01 3.13
C LEU A 50 4.63 -8.56 1.98
N ARG A 51 4.56 -9.35 0.91
CA ARG A 51 3.78 -9.04 -0.29
C ARG A 51 2.49 -9.86 -0.37
N GLY A 52 1.42 -9.24 -0.86
CA GLY A 52 0.18 -9.91 -1.26
C GLY A 52 -1.09 -9.29 -0.66
N ILE A 53 -2.21 -9.59 -1.29
CA ILE A 53 -3.56 -9.24 -0.82
C ILE A 53 -4.01 -10.29 0.20
N LEU A 54 -4.47 -9.85 1.37
CA LEU A 54 -4.98 -10.71 2.44
C LEU A 54 -6.48 -10.95 2.31
N SER A 55 -7.23 -9.89 2.00
CA SER A 55 -8.66 -9.95 1.74
C SER A 55 -9.04 -8.84 0.76
N TYR A 56 -10.05 -9.11 -0.07
CA TYR A 56 -10.62 -8.14 -0.98
C TYR A 56 -12.12 -8.37 -1.05
N GLU A 57 -12.89 -7.37 -0.61
CA GLU A 57 -14.35 -7.36 -0.60
C GLU A 57 -14.81 -6.26 -1.58
N PRO A 58 -15.00 -6.57 -2.88
CA PRO A 58 -15.26 -5.56 -3.90
C PRO A 58 -16.59 -4.82 -3.70
N SER A 59 -17.61 -5.47 -3.14
CA SER A 59 -18.90 -4.84 -2.84
C SER A 59 -18.81 -3.80 -1.71
N GLU A 60 -17.94 -4.06 -0.74
CA GLU A 60 -17.69 -3.17 0.41
C GLU A 60 -16.64 -2.11 0.10
N LEU A 61 -15.98 -2.20 -1.07
CA LEU A 61 -14.87 -1.34 -1.46
C LEU A 61 -13.74 -1.37 -0.41
N VAL A 62 -13.44 -2.55 0.14
CA VAL A 62 -12.39 -2.75 1.13
C VAL A 62 -11.36 -3.75 0.63
N VAL A 63 -10.10 -3.38 0.72
CA VAL A 63 -8.97 -4.28 0.45
C VAL A 63 -7.97 -4.23 1.61
N THR A 64 -7.55 -5.41 2.06
CA THR A 64 -6.47 -5.56 3.04
C THR A 64 -5.27 -6.12 2.31
N VAL A 65 -4.17 -5.37 2.33
CA VAL A 65 -2.90 -5.79 1.70
C VAL A 65 -1.78 -5.82 2.72
N ARG A 66 -0.77 -6.63 2.44
CA ARG A 66 0.47 -6.62 3.22
C ARG A 66 1.32 -5.39 2.87
N ALA A 67 2.13 -4.97 3.84
CA ALA A 67 2.93 -3.76 3.80
C ALA A 67 3.95 -3.63 2.65
N GLY A 68 4.39 -4.76 2.11
CA GLY A 68 5.33 -4.85 0.99
C GLY A 68 4.68 -4.97 -0.37
N THR A 69 3.34 -4.97 -0.45
CA THR A 69 2.61 -5.14 -1.71
C THR A 69 2.86 -3.94 -2.62
N PRO A 70 3.42 -4.14 -3.83
CA PRO A 70 3.62 -3.05 -4.78
C PRO A 70 2.29 -2.38 -5.13
N LEU A 71 2.29 -1.04 -5.20
CA LEU A 71 1.09 -0.29 -5.57
C LEU A 71 0.55 -0.72 -6.95
N ALA A 72 1.44 -0.96 -7.92
CA ALA A 72 1.06 -1.41 -9.26
C ALA A 72 0.34 -2.77 -9.26
N GLU A 73 0.67 -3.68 -8.33
CA GLU A 73 -0.05 -4.95 -8.20
C GLU A 73 -1.45 -4.75 -7.63
N LEU A 74 -1.57 -3.89 -6.62
CA LEU A 74 -2.87 -3.52 -6.06
C LEU A 74 -3.75 -2.84 -7.11
N GLU A 75 -3.21 -1.87 -7.85
CA GLU A 75 -3.94 -1.17 -8.92
C GLU A 75 -4.40 -2.12 -10.03
N ALA A 76 -3.58 -3.10 -10.41
CA ALA A 76 -3.98 -4.13 -11.36
C ALA A 76 -5.16 -4.96 -10.85
N ALA A 77 -5.12 -5.42 -9.59
CA ALA A 77 -6.20 -6.18 -8.98
C ALA A 77 -7.50 -5.37 -8.85
N LEU A 78 -7.40 -4.07 -8.53
CA LEU A 78 -8.55 -3.17 -8.50
C LEU A 78 -9.13 -2.92 -9.90
N ALA A 79 -8.27 -2.77 -10.91
CA ALA A 79 -8.67 -2.52 -12.28
C ALA A 79 -9.49 -3.69 -12.87
N GLU A 80 -9.21 -4.93 -12.47
CA GLU A 80 -10.02 -6.11 -12.84
C GLU A 80 -11.49 -5.97 -12.42
N GLN A 81 -11.75 -5.29 -11.30
CA GLN A 81 -13.11 -5.00 -10.79
C GLN A 81 -13.63 -3.62 -11.22
N GLY A 82 -12.90 -2.90 -12.07
CA GLY A 82 -13.23 -1.51 -12.45
C GLY A 82 -13.11 -0.52 -11.28
N GLN A 83 -12.32 -0.85 -10.26
CA GLN A 83 -12.12 -0.03 -9.07
C GLN A 83 -10.79 0.73 -9.14
N CYS A 84 -10.68 1.77 -8.32
CA CYS A 84 -9.50 2.63 -8.24
C CYS A 84 -9.28 3.08 -6.79
N LEU A 85 -8.05 3.49 -6.49
CA LEU A 85 -7.77 4.12 -5.20
C LEU A 85 -8.29 5.56 -5.20
N PRO A 86 -8.80 6.06 -4.05
CA PRO A 86 -9.34 7.42 -3.94
C PRO A 86 -8.28 8.52 -4.10
N PHE A 87 -7.00 8.18 -4.03
CA PHE A 87 -5.88 9.09 -4.15
C PHE A 87 -4.72 8.38 -4.86
N GLU A 88 -4.21 8.96 -5.95
CA GLU A 88 -2.96 8.52 -6.57
C GLU A 88 -1.78 9.19 -5.85
N PRO A 89 -0.90 8.44 -5.17
CA PRO A 89 0.30 9.03 -4.57
C PRO A 89 1.22 9.54 -5.68
N PRO A 90 1.90 10.69 -5.47
CA PRO A 90 2.83 11.23 -6.46
C PRO A 90 3.92 10.19 -6.78
N ILE A 91 3.91 9.68 -8.01
CA ILE A 91 4.91 8.75 -8.52
C ILE A 91 6.18 9.52 -8.88
N SER A 92 7.30 9.16 -8.27
CA SER A 92 8.57 9.87 -8.44
C SER A 92 9.35 9.50 -9.71
N GLN A 93 8.77 8.70 -10.62
CA GLN A 93 9.46 8.23 -11.82
C GLN A 93 8.67 8.62 -13.08
N GLY A 94 9.09 9.71 -13.74
CA GLY A 94 8.60 10.10 -15.06
C GLY A 94 9.49 11.16 -15.73
N PRO A 95 9.68 11.12 -17.07
CA PRO A 95 10.44 12.13 -17.81
C PRO A 95 9.76 13.52 -17.76
N PRO A 96 10.48 14.63 -18.03
CA PRO A 96 9.95 15.98 -17.88
C PRO A 96 8.73 16.23 -18.79
N LEU A 97 7.64 16.69 -18.18
CA LEU A 97 6.30 16.83 -18.76
C LEU A 97 6.21 18.05 -19.70
N ARG A 98 5.54 17.89 -20.84
CA ARG A 98 5.27 18.97 -21.82
C ARG A 98 3.80 19.37 -22.00
N GLU A 99 2.84 18.84 -21.23
CA GLU A 99 1.43 19.28 -21.28
C GLU A 99 0.66 19.10 -19.95
N PRO A 100 -0.37 19.92 -19.66
CA PRO A 100 -1.19 19.81 -18.46
C PRO A 100 -2.34 18.83 -18.68
N ARG A 101 -2.18 17.58 -18.23
CA ARG A 101 -3.13 16.49 -18.52
C ARG A 101 -3.85 15.94 -17.28
N TRP A 102 -4.48 16.74 -16.41
CA TRP A 102 -5.25 16.16 -15.28
C TRP A 102 -6.24 15.05 -15.70
N ALA A 103 -6.73 15.10 -16.95
CA ALA A 103 -7.53 14.04 -17.55
C ALA A 103 -6.78 12.74 -17.87
N ALA A 104 -5.45 12.72 -18.02
CA ALA A 104 -4.68 11.53 -18.41
C ALA A 104 -4.18 10.66 -17.26
N TRP A 105 -4.22 11.17 -16.03
CA TRP A 105 -3.83 10.50 -14.77
C TRP A 105 -4.98 9.72 -14.15
N TRP A 106 -5.79 9.08 -14.99
CA TRP A 106 -6.96 8.35 -14.52
C TRP A 106 -6.91 6.96 -15.16
N PRO A 107 -6.82 5.86 -14.42
CA PRO A 107 -6.90 4.53 -15.03
C PRO A 107 -8.14 4.46 -15.91
N GLN A 108 -8.03 3.91 -17.11
CA GLN A 108 -9.14 3.78 -18.06
C GLN A 108 -10.39 3.17 -17.39
N ALA A 109 -10.17 2.27 -16.41
CA ALA A 109 -11.18 1.68 -15.54
C ALA A 109 -12.09 2.73 -14.89
N CYS A 110 -11.50 3.81 -14.37
CA CYS A 110 -12.16 4.81 -13.55
C CYS A 110 -12.82 5.90 -14.47
N ARG A 111 -12.52 5.87 -15.79
CA ARG A 111 -12.95 6.84 -16.84
C ARG A 111 -14.27 6.45 -17.55
N ALA A 112 -14.92 5.38 -17.11
CA ALA A 112 -16.12 4.85 -17.74
C ALA A 112 -17.34 5.78 -17.54
N PRO A 113 -18.06 6.21 -18.59
CA PRO A 113 -19.03 7.31 -18.53
C PRO A 113 -20.40 6.94 -17.95
N ARG A 114 -20.53 5.92 -17.08
CA ARG A 114 -21.84 5.35 -16.72
C ARG A 114 -22.18 5.11 -15.25
N VAL A 115 -21.38 5.58 -14.28
CA VAL A 115 -21.77 5.53 -12.85
C VAL A 115 -21.19 6.70 -12.06
N PRO A 116 -21.90 7.23 -11.03
CA PRO A 116 -21.36 8.26 -10.15
C PRO A 116 -20.08 7.76 -9.47
N ALA A 117 -19.05 8.62 -9.44
CA ALA A 117 -17.70 8.28 -8.97
C ALA A 117 -17.61 7.74 -7.52
N TRP A 118 -18.66 7.91 -6.72
CA TRP A 118 -18.71 7.54 -5.30
C TRP A 118 -18.70 6.02 -5.04
N GLY A 119 -19.03 5.18 -6.03
CA GLY A 119 -19.12 3.71 -5.87
C GLY A 119 -17.91 2.91 -6.38
N ARG A 120 -16.78 3.56 -6.69
CA ARG A 120 -15.61 2.91 -7.34
C ARG A 120 -14.30 3.05 -6.57
N CYS A 121 -14.29 3.81 -5.49
CA CYS A 121 -13.11 4.10 -4.71
C CYS A 121 -12.94 3.11 -3.56
N VAL A 122 -11.80 2.43 -3.50
CA VAL A 122 -11.51 1.43 -2.46
C VAL A 122 -10.74 2.03 -1.29
N THR A 123 -11.14 1.67 -0.08
CA THR A 123 -10.41 1.97 1.15
C THR A 123 -9.35 0.89 1.40
N ILE A 124 -8.11 1.32 1.67
CA ILE A 124 -7.01 0.41 2.02
C ILE A 124 -6.90 0.30 3.54
N CYS A 125 -7.01 -0.91 4.07
CA CYS A 125 -6.68 -1.23 5.46
C CYS A 125 -5.29 -1.87 5.53
N TRP A 126 -4.37 -1.26 6.30
CA TRP A 126 -3.06 -1.85 6.57
C TRP A 126 -3.15 -2.82 7.75
N ALA A 127 -2.62 -4.03 7.55
CA ALA A 127 -2.87 -5.23 8.34
C ALA A 127 -2.38 -5.24 9.81
N SER A 128 -2.11 -4.10 10.44
CA SER A 128 -1.53 -4.06 11.80
C SER A 128 -2.56 -4.02 12.94
N ARG A 129 -3.81 -3.55 12.70
CA ARG A 129 -4.94 -3.74 13.63
C ARG A 129 -6.26 -3.18 13.06
N CYS A 130 -7.16 -4.05 12.61
CA CYS A 130 -8.59 -3.77 12.56
C CYS A 130 -9.27 -4.70 13.55
N SER A 131 -9.21 -4.35 14.84
CA SER A 131 -10.15 -4.93 15.80
C SER A 131 -11.51 -4.33 15.48
N THR A 132 -12.43 -5.17 14.98
CA THR A 132 -13.84 -4.88 14.87
C THR A 132 -14.43 -4.60 16.25
N ALA A 133 -14.44 -3.33 16.65
CA ALA A 133 -15.41 -2.85 17.63
C ALA A 133 -16.71 -2.60 16.85
N GLY A 134 -17.51 -3.66 16.69
CA GLY A 134 -18.88 -3.50 16.22
C GLY A 134 -19.72 -2.82 17.31
N PRO A 135 -20.71 -1.98 16.95
CA PRO A 135 -21.67 -1.50 17.91
C PRO A 135 -22.54 -2.68 18.36
N SER A 136 -22.52 -2.99 19.65
CA SER A 136 -23.62 -3.71 20.29
C SER A 136 -24.87 -2.85 20.14
N TYR A 137 -25.96 -3.49 19.70
CA TYR A 137 -27.30 -2.94 19.50
C TYR A 137 -27.75 -1.96 20.58
#